data_AF-A0A7K0Y1T7-F1
#
_entry.id   AF-A0A7K0Y1T7-F1
#
_cell.length_a   1.000
_cell.length_b   1.000
_cell.length_c   1.000
_cell.angle_alpha   90.00
_cell.angle_beta   90.00
_cell.angle_gamma   90.00
#
_symmetry.space_group_name_H-M   'P 1'
#
loop_
_entity.id
_entity.type
_entity.pdbx_description
1 polymer ?
#
loop_
_entity_poly.entity_id
_entity_poly.type
_entity_poly.pdbx_seq_one_letter_code
_entity_poly.pdbx_strand_id
1 'polypeptide(L)' 'VIDTHHDHRVAMAFSVLSVVADGMVIQNADVVSKSWPKFYAEMSSILGPMAQEN' A
#
# COMPACT_ATOMS: atom_id res chain seq x y z
N VAL A 1 -6.53 -2.51 -10.50
CA VAL A 1 -5.08 -2.22 -10.50
C VAL A 1 -4.89 -0.71 -10.49
N ILE A 2 -4.02 -0.19 -9.62
CA ILE A 2 -3.75 1.23 -9.39
C ILE A 2 -2.27 1.50 -9.67
N ASP A 3 -1.96 2.44 -10.57
CA ASP A 3 -0.61 2.97 -10.78
C ASP A 3 -0.35 4.08 -9.76
N THR A 4 0.82 4.04 -9.12
CA THR A 4 1.24 5.05 -8.14
C THR A 4 1.82 6.30 -8.79
N HIS A 5 2.19 6.25 -10.07
CA HIS A 5 2.92 7.30 -10.79
C HIS A 5 4.14 7.81 -10.01
N HIS A 6 4.79 6.90 -9.28
CA HIS A 6 5.90 7.17 -8.37
C HIS A 6 5.60 8.16 -7.22
N ASP A 7 4.32 8.40 -6.90
CA ASP A 7 3.87 9.22 -5.78
C ASP A 7 3.50 8.33 -4.57
N HIS A 8 4.27 8.48 -3.49
CA HIS A 8 4.05 7.78 -2.22
C HIS A 8 2.68 8.05 -1.60
N ARG A 9 2.09 9.21 -1.86
CA ARG A 9 0.76 9.56 -1.34
C ARG A 9 -0.33 8.73 -2.00
N VAL A 10 -0.19 8.42 -3.30
CA VAL A 10 -1.12 7.54 -4.01
C VAL A 10 -1.06 6.14 -3.41
N ALA A 11 0.15 5.59 -3.26
CA ALA A 11 0.33 4.28 -2.62
C ALA A 11 -0.26 4.23 -1.19
N MET A 12 -0.01 5.24 -0.36
CA MET A 12 -0.55 5.30 1.01
C MET A 12 -2.08 5.42 1.04
N ALA A 13 -2.67 6.32 0.24
CA ALA A 13 -4.11 6.54 0.22
C ALA A 13 -4.88 5.29 -0.21
N PHE A 14 -4.40 4.62 -1.27
CA PHE A 14 -5.00 3.37 -1.72
C PHE A 14 -4.72 2.20 -0.77
N SER A 15 -3.59 2.19 -0.05
CA SER A 15 -3.37 1.17 1.00
C SER A 15 -4.44 1.29 2.10
N VAL A 16 -4.78 2.50 2.53
CA VAL A 16 -5.86 2.69 3.52
C VAL A 16 -7.23 2.32 2.95
N LEU A 17 -7.50 2.66 1.68
CA LEU A 17 -8.78 2.34 1.03
C LEU A 17 -8.99 0.81 0.88
N SER A 18 -7.92 0.02 0.72
CA SER A 18 -8.05 -1.44 0.56
C SER A 18 -8.64 -2.14 1.78
N VAL A 19 -8.68 -1.49 2.93
CA VAL A 19 -9.31 -2.04 4.15
C VAL A 19 -10.83 -2.23 3.97
N VAL A 20 -11.45 -1.46 3.07
CA VAL A 20 -12.91 -1.50 2.82
C VAL A 20 -13.26 -1.86 1.37
N ALA A 21 -12.26 -1.99 0.49
CA ALA A 21 -12.43 -2.24 -0.93
C ALA A 21 -11.64 -3.48 -1.37
N ASP A 22 -12.37 -4.51 -1.79
CA ASP A 22 -11.79 -5.78 -2.24
C ASP A 22 -11.22 -5.69 -3.67
N GLY A 23 -10.30 -6.62 -4.00
CA GLY A 23 -9.78 -6.80 -5.37
C GLY A 23 -8.81 -5.72 -5.85
N MET A 24 -8.29 -4.89 -4.93
CA MET A 24 -7.38 -3.81 -5.27
C MET A 24 -5.93 -4.29 -5.31
N VAL A 25 -5.19 -3.86 -6.34
CA VAL A 25 -3.76 -4.14 -6.53
C VAL A 25 -3.06 -2.81 -6.75
N ILE A 26 -2.09 -2.47 -5.90
CA ILE A 26 -1.31 -1.23 -5.96
C ILE A 26 0.06 -1.54 -6.58
N GLN A 27 0.35 -0.95 -7.75
CA GLN A 27 1.62 -1.16 -8.44
C GLN A 27 2.71 -0.25 -7.87
N ASN A 28 3.94 -0.77 -7.74
CA ASN A 28 5.07 -0.04 -7.15
C ASN A 28 4.77 0.48 -5.74
N ALA A 29 4.10 -0.34 -4.92
CA ALA A 29 3.74 -0.03 -3.54
C ALA A 29 4.98 0.33 -2.67
N ASP A 30 6.17 -0.14 -3.04
CA ASP A 30 7.45 0.18 -2.40
C ASP A 30 7.83 1.67 -2.48
N VAL A 31 7.18 2.46 -3.35
CA VAL A 31 7.43 3.91 -3.47
C VAL A 31 7.20 4.68 -2.18
N VAL A 32 6.39 4.14 -1.26
CA VAL A 32 6.16 4.68 0.08
C VAL A 32 7.46 4.76 0.88
N SER A 33 8.45 3.90 0.59
CA SER A 33 9.74 3.88 1.28
C SER A 33 10.55 5.16 1.14
N LYS A 34 10.27 5.98 0.11
CA LYS A 34 10.89 7.31 -0.07
C LYS A 34 10.60 8.26 1.10
N SER A 35 9.40 8.18 1.68
CA SER A 35 8.96 9.04 2.79
C SER A 35 8.87 8.29 4.10
N TRP A 36 8.46 7.02 4.06
CA TRP A 36 8.19 6.20 5.23
C TRP A 36 8.60 4.75 4.98
N PRO A 37 9.89 4.41 5.16
CA PRO A 37 10.45 3.07 4.91
C PRO A 37 9.71 1.91 5.57
N LYS A 38 9.10 2.14 6.74
CA LYS A 38 8.44 1.11 7.55
C LYS A 38 6.91 1.15 7.48
N PHE A 39 6.33 1.91 6.55
CA PHE A 39 4.87 2.13 6.45
C PHE A 39 4.05 0.85 6.58
N TYR A 40 4.29 -0.16 5.73
CA TYR A 40 3.51 -1.40 5.74
C TYR A 40 3.69 -2.23 7.02
N ALA A 41 4.89 -2.22 7.60
CA ALA A 41 5.15 -2.93 8.85
C ALA A 41 4.41 -2.26 10.02
N GLU A 42 4.45 -0.94 10.10
CA GLU A 42 3.81 -0.15 11.16
C GLU A 42 2.28 -0.10 11.01
N MET A 43 1.78 -0.15 9.78
CA MET A 43 0.35 -0.17 9.46
C MET A 43 -0.26 -1.58 9.43
N SER A 44 0.52 -2.64 9.68
CA SER A 44 0.07 -4.03 9.56
C SER A 44 -1.16 -4.37 10.42
N SER A 45 -1.32 -3.72 11.58
CA SER A 45 -2.51 -3.91 12.45
C SER A 45 -3.80 -3.33 11.85
N ILE A 46 -3.68 -2.40 10.91
CA ILE A 46 -4.80 -1.71 10.24
C ILE A 46 -5.04 -2.33 8.86
N LEU A 47 -3.97 -2.55 8.09
CA LEU A 47 -4.05 -3.06 6.71
C LEU A 47 -4.32 -4.57 6.64
N GLY A 48 -4.18 -5.27 7.77
CA GLY A 48 -4.25 -6.72 7.83
C GLY A 48 -2.99 -7.37 7.24
N PRO A 49 -2.96 -8.72 7.18
CA PRO A 49 -1.87 -9.42 6.51
C PRO A 49 -1.86 -9.04 5.03
N MET A 50 -0.84 -8.29 4.62
CA MET A 50 -0.56 -8.05 3.21
C MET A 50 -0.46 -9.41 2.53
N ALA A 51 -1.32 -9.68 1.54
CA ALA A 51 -1.16 -10.84 0.67
C ALA A 51 0.21 -10.70 0.00
N GLN A 52 1.19 -11.44 0.50
CA GLN A 52 2.47 -11.57 -0.18
C GLN A 52 2.20 -12.43 -1.39
N GLU A 53 2.32 -11.87 -2.60
CA GLU A 53 2.38 -12.67 -3.81
C GLU A 53 3.58 -13.62 -3.70
N ASN A 54 3.32 -14.91 -3.91
CA ASN A 54 4.32 -15.98 -3.94
C ASN A 54 5.29 -15.80 -5.11
#